data_AF-A0A3A4R9Y3-F1
#
_entry.id   AF-A0A3A4R9Y3-F1
#
_cell.length_a   1.000
_cell.length_b   1.000
_cell.length_c   1.000
_cell.angle_alpha   90.00
_cell.angle_beta   90.00
_cell.angle_gamma   90.00
#
_symmetry.space_group_name_H-M   'P 1'
#
loop_
_entity.id
_entity.type
_entity.pdbx_description
1 polymer ?
#
loop_
_entity_poly.entity_id
_entity_poly.type
_entity_poly.pdbx_seq_one_letter_code
_entity_poly.pdbx_strand_id
1 'polypeptide(L)' 'MSKFPIDAPKRNVLKAFEILGFHMVREREHIAMERENTDGSKTPLTMPNHPNLLESRSKTE' A
#
# COMPACT_ATOMS: atom_id res chain seq x y z
N MET A 1 10.79 17.43 3.38
CA MET A 1 10.64 15.96 3.29
C MET A 1 9.21 15.62 3.67
N SER A 2 8.37 15.28 2.70
CA SER A 2 7.01 14.82 2.96
C SER A 2 7.09 13.46 3.64
N LYS A 3 7.09 13.47 4.98
CA LYS A 3 6.96 12.28 5.80
C LYS A 3 5.61 11.68 5.41
N PHE A 4 5.62 10.59 4.66
CA PHE A 4 4.38 9.87 4.36
C PHE A 4 3.64 9.67 5.69
N PRO A 5 2.37 10.07 5.80
CA PRO A 5 1.65 9.96 7.05
C PRO A 5 1.68 8.50 7.48
N ILE A 6 2.46 8.26 8.54
CA ILE A 6 2.75 6.94 9.10
C ILE A 6 1.47 6.26 9.64
N ASP A 7 0.38 7.02 9.70
CA ASP A 7 -0.93 6.61 10.21
C ASP A 7 -2.06 7.02 9.24
N ALA A 8 -1.90 6.68 7.95
CA ALA A 8 -3.02 6.79 7.02
C ALA A 8 -3.93 5.57 7.19
N PRO A 9 -5.20 5.74 7.62
CA PRO A 9 -6.10 4.60 7.75
C PRO A 9 -6.21 3.91 6.38
N LYS A 10 -6.13 2.58 6.37
CA LYS A 10 -6.16 1.73 5.16
C LYS A 10 -7.16 2.22 4.11
N ARG A 11 -8.34 2.69 4.52
CA ARG A 11 -9.39 3.24 3.64
C ARG A 11 -8.93 4.47 2.85
N ASN A 12 -8.18 5.38 3.45
CA ASN A 12 -7.67 6.58 2.77
C ASN A 12 -6.57 6.21 1.76
N VAL A 13 -5.73 5.25 2.14
CA VAL A 13 -4.66 4.74 1.29
C VAL A 13 -5.24 4.02 0.07
N LEU A 14 -6.20 3.11 0.29
CA LEU A 14 -6.93 2.45 -0.79
C LEU A 14 -7.62 3.45 -1.71
N LYS A 15 -8.34 4.44 -1.17
CA LYS A 15 -8.97 5.49 -1.98
C LYS A 15 -7.98 6.27 -2.82
N ALA A 16 -6.81 6.62 -2.27
CA ALA A 16 -5.78 7.32 -3.02
C ALA A 16 -5.26 6.45 -4.17
N PHE A 17 -5.06 5.16 -3.93
CA PHE A 17 -4.63 4.20 -4.94
C PHE A 17 -5.71 3.94 -6.01
N GLU A 18 -6.99 3.84 -5.63
CA GLU A 18 -8.11 3.77 -6.58
C GLU A 18 -8.15 5.00 -7.50
N ILE A 19 -7.97 6.21 -6.96
CA ILE A 19 -7.91 7.46 -7.76
C ILE A 19 -6.71 7.42 -8.73
N LEU A 20 -5.59 6.83 -8.32
CA LEU A 20 -4.42 6.63 -9.16
C LEU A 20 -4.57 5.49 -10.20
N GLY A 21 -5.71 4.77 -10.19
CA GLY A 21 -5.99 3.67 -11.11
C GLY A 21 -5.44 2.31 -10.66
N PHE A 22 -5.07 2.17 -9.40
CA PHE A 22 -4.79 0.87 -8.81
C PHE A 22 -6.09 0.19 -8.41
N HIS A 23 -6.17 -1.11 -8.65
CA HIS A 23 -7.25 -1.97 -8.19
C HIS A 23 -6.70 -3.03 -7.27
N MET A 24 -7.55 -3.54 -6.39
CA MET A 24 -7.17 -4.51 -5.38
C MET A 24 -7.21 -5.93 -5.95
N VAL A 25 -6.08 -6.63 -5.84
CA VAL A 25 -5.92 -8.00 -6.37
C VAL A 25 -5.99 -9.02 -5.24
N ARG A 26 -5.48 -8.70 -4.05
CA ARG A 26 -5.47 -9.63 -2.91
C ARG A 26 -5.55 -8.91 -1.58
N GLU A 27 -6.41 -9.38 -0.68
CA GLU A 27 -6.46 -8.98 0.73
C GLU A 27 -6.18 -10.19 1.62
N ARG A 28 -4.96 -10.32 2.13
CA ARG A 28 -4.67 -11.28 3.22
C ARG A 28 -3.80 -10.58 4.26
N GLU A 29 -2.68 -11.18 4.64
CA GLU A 29 -1.70 -10.56 5.54
C GLU A 29 -1.05 -9.31 4.93
N HIS A 30 -0.98 -9.29 3.61
CA HIS A 30 -0.63 -8.13 2.80
C HIS A 30 -1.77 -7.83 1.83
N ILE A 31 -2.00 -6.54 1.58
CA ILE A 31 -2.87 -6.02 0.52
C ILE A 31 -2.01 -5.91 -0.75
N ALA A 32 -2.33 -6.70 -1.77
CA ALA A 32 -1.77 -6.52 -3.11
C ALA A 32 -2.76 -5.75 -3.97
N MET A 33 -2.26 -4.69 -4.60
CA MET A 33 -2.92 -3.89 -5.62
C MET A 33 -2.13 -3.96 -6.92
N GLU A 34 -2.79 -3.73 -8.04
CA GLU A 34 -2.18 -3.66 -9.36
C GLU A 34 -2.76 -2.45 -10.09
N ARG A 35 -1.94 -1.78 -10.89
CA ARG A 35 -2.40 -0.77 -11.85
C ARG A 35 -2.04 -1.24 -13.26
N GLU A 36 -3.02 -1.18 -14.16
CA GLU A 36 -2.76 -1.34 -15.60
C GLU A 36 -2.34 0.00 -16.19
N ASN A 37 -1.20 0.03 -16.86
CA ASN A 37 -0.74 1.21 -17.59
C ASN A 37 -1.23 1.13 -19.04
N THR A 38 -1.36 2.27 -19.70
CA THR A 38 -1.77 2.37 -21.12
C THR A 38 -0.80 1.68 -22.09
N ASP A 39 0.42 1.39 -21.63
CA ASP A 39 1.44 0.60 -22.33
C ASP A 39 1.21 -0.92 -22.23
N GLY A 40 0.20 -1.38 -21.50
CA GLY A 40 -0.06 -2.80 -21.22
C GLY A 40 0.77 -3.37 -20.05
N SER A 41 1.73 -2.59 -19.54
CA SER A 41 2.50 -2.91 -18.35
C SER A 41 1.65 -2.87 -17.07
N LYS A 42 1.79 -3.86 -16.21
CA LYS A 42 1.13 -3.93 -14.89
C LYS A 42 2.09 -3.50 -13.79
N THR A 43 1.70 -2.53 -12.97
CA THR A 43 2.48 -2.09 -11.81
C THR A 43 1.88 -2.70 -10.54
N PRO A 44 2.51 -3.74 -9.96
CA PRO A 44 2.08 -4.29 -8.68
C PRO A 44 2.51 -3.38 -7.52
N LEU A 45 1.68 -3.35 -6.48
CA LEU A 45 1.91 -2.60 -5.25
C LEU A 45 1.44 -3.44 -4.07
N THR A 46 2.35 -3.73 -3.14
CA THR A 46 2.04 -4.52 -1.94
C THR A 46 2.15 -3.63 -0.71
N MET A 47 1.12 -3.63 0.12
CA MET A 47 1.10 -2.96 1.41
C MET A 47 0.83 -3.98 2.52
N PRO A 48 1.44 -3.85 3.70
CA PRO A 48 1.09 -4.67 4.85
C PRO A 48 -0.36 -4.38 5.31
N ASN A 49 -1.11 -5.41 5.69
CA ASN A 49 -2.49 -5.30 6.15
C ASN A 49 -2.59 -5.13 7.69
N HIS A 50 -1.53 -4.65 8.33
CA HIS A 50 -1.53 -4.46 9.78
C HIS A 50 -2.17 -3.10 10.14
N PRO A 51 -3.05 -3.04 11.16
CA PRO A 51 -3.74 -1.80 11.58
C PRO A 51 -2.79 -0.74 12.17
N ASN A 52 -1.54 -1.10 12.46
CA ASN A 52 -0.45 -0.18 12.76
C ASN A 52 0.74 -0.55 11.87
N LEU A 53 1.17 0.38 11.01
CA LEU A 53 2.39 0.26 10.20
C LEU A 53 3.65 0.50 11.05
N LEU A 54 3.71 -0.06 12.27
CA LEU A 54 4.85 0.12 13.14
C LEU A 54 5.09 -1.09 14.06
N GLU A 55 5.78 -2.09 13.53
CA GLU A 55 6.77 -2.81 14.34
C GLU A 55 8.04 -3.02 13.51
N SER A 56 8.63 -1.92 13.03
CA SER A 56 10.07 -1.92 12.79
C SER A 56 10.77 -1.91 14.14
N ARG A 57 10.83 -3.05 14.83
CA ARG A 57 11.80 -3.27 15.92
C ARG A 57 13.18 -3.42 15.28
N SER A 58 13.85 -2.30 15.03
CA SER A 58 15.31 -2.29 14.90
C SER A 58 15.92 -2.28 16.30
N LYS A 59 16.01 -3.45 16.92
CA LYS A 59 17.01 -3.68 17.97
C LYS A 59 18.26 -4.15 17.26
N THR A 60 19.22 -3.23 17.08
CA THR A 60 20.61 -3.60 16.90
C THR A 60 21.19 -3.71 18.30
N GLU A 61 21.50 -4.93 18.73
CA GLU A 61 22.43 -5.21 19.84
C GLU A 61 23.83 -5.41 19.25
#